data_AF-A0A8K0JH39-F1
#
_entry.id   AF-A0A8K0JH39-F1
#
_cell.length_a   1.000
_cell.length_b   1.000
_cell.length_c   1.000
_cell.angle_alpha   90.00
_cell.angle_beta   90.00
_cell.angle_gamma   90.00
#
_symmetry.space_group_name_H-M   'P 1'
#
loop_
_entity.id
_entity.type
_entity.pdbx_description
1 polymer ?
#
loop_
_entity_poly.entity_id
_entity_poly.type
_entity_poly.pdbx_seq_one_letter_code
_entity_poly.pdbx_strand_id
1 'polypeptide(L)'
;MSSSNISLRQTIALTAVGTALVTTGAIIGGQAIRRYARTEKLKESVYEDFKESDEPWTSGPGNGDVDLSLTDNGPVRTDPSQREWEKGQFDEDLIREQLSRNYSFLGEEGMAKLRNSYVVIVGCGGVGSWCALMLLRSGVERLLLIDFDMTTLSSLNRHAAATMEDVGTPKVEATRKYLKKIAPWARIDTKVGLWKKGEASESWLEGADWVVDAIDNVPTKVDLLAHCHKKNIKVFASMGAGAKSDPTRIQIADISNTYEDPLAKQIRVRLRKLGVTHGIPVVYSFEVPGEIKLLPLPDEEFEKGKTTELSPFDDFRVRILPVLGPLPSIFGLHAATFIMMDLAGKPLEQALPVKHRWKLYDRLERGLAAKETKLTSDPTMSKRCPLNPDDIAYIFEDLNLGRSSLPPHHVQTKPALVRWYKDQPVSSWNCAVMSYEEADKHLEQVLMGSSTGEELWGKEAERAMQKRAQEAKRVFEWRLS
;
A
#
# COMPACT_ATOMS: atom_id res chain seq x y z
N MET A 1 9.34 28.38 60.27
CA MET A 1 9.43 28.04 58.83
C MET A 1 9.55 26.54 58.74
N SER A 2 8.56 25.90 58.12
CA SER A 2 8.26 24.45 58.19
C SER A 2 9.33 23.61 57.48
N SER A 3 10.07 22.79 58.23
CA SER A 3 10.85 21.68 57.69
C SER A 3 9.93 20.48 57.50
N SER A 4 9.58 20.19 56.26
CA SER A 4 8.80 19.00 55.89
C SER A 4 9.60 17.73 56.19
N ASN A 5 9.22 17.01 57.26
CA ASN A 5 9.73 15.66 57.55
C ASN A 5 9.20 14.69 56.49
N ILE A 6 10.03 14.43 55.47
CA ILE A 6 9.77 13.40 54.47
C ILE A 6 9.82 12.05 55.19
N SER A 7 8.74 11.28 55.09
CA SER A 7 8.61 9.96 55.70
C SER A 7 9.67 9.02 55.12
N LEU A 8 10.23 8.11 55.92
CA LEU A 8 11.21 7.10 55.49
C LEU A 8 10.76 6.35 54.22
N ARG A 9 9.45 6.11 54.07
CA ARG A 9 8.87 5.47 52.87
C ARG A 9 8.96 6.36 51.63
N GLN A 10 8.81 7.68 51.79
CA GLN A 10 8.96 8.64 50.70
C GLN A 10 10.42 8.81 50.29
N THR A 11 11.36 8.79 51.24
CA THR A 11 12.80 8.83 50.95
C THR A 11 13.24 7.57 50.19
N ILE A 12 12.79 6.39 50.60
CA ILE A 12 13.06 5.13 49.90
C ILE A 12 12.44 5.14 48.49
N ALA A 13 11.20 5.63 48.33
CA ALA A 13 10.56 5.73 47.03
C ALA A 13 11.28 6.71 46.08
N LEU A 14 11.68 7.89 46.58
CA LEU A 14 12.46 8.88 45.82
C LEU A 14 13.82 8.33 45.41
N THR A 15 14.47 7.59 46.31
CA THR A 15 15.78 6.98 46.05
C THR A 15 15.66 5.87 45.01
N ALA A 16 14.63 5.03 45.09
CA ALA A 16 14.36 3.96 44.13
C ALA A 16 13.99 4.50 42.74
N VAL A 17 13.20 5.58 42.66
CA VAL A 17 12.89 6.25 41.39
C VAL A 17 14.13 6.92 40.80
N GLY A 18 14.94 7.59 41.63
CA GLY A 18 16.19 8.21 41.21
C GLY A 18 17.19 7.20 40.66
N THR A 19 17.39 6.07 41.34
CA THR A 19 18.30 5.00 40.88
C THR A 19 17.80 4.31 39.63
N ALA A 20 16.48 4.07 39.51
CA ALA A 20 15.87 3.49 38.31
C ALA A 20 16.01 4.42 37.08
N LEU A 21 15.83 5.73 37.25
CA LEU A 21 16.01 6.70 36.17
C LEU A 21 17.48 6.79 35.72
N VAL A 22 18.43 6.78 36.64
CA VAL A 22 19.87 6.82 36.33
C VAL A 22 20.32 5.53 35.63
N THR A 23 19.89 4.36 36.11
CA THR A 23 20.22 3.08 35.48
C THR A 23 19.58 2.96 34.10
N THR A 24 18.31 3.34 33.94
CA THR A 24 17.63 3.32 32.64
C THR A 24 18.31 4.29 31.66
N GLY A 25 18.66 5.50 32.11
CA GLY A 25 19.40 6.48 31.31
C GLY A 25 20.79 5.99 30.89
N ALA A 26 21.52 5.34 31.80
CA ALA A 26 22.83 4.76 31.51
C ALA A 26 22.75 3.56 30.55
N ILE A 27 21.70 2.73 30.66
CA ILE A 27 21.47 1.61 29.74
C ILE A 27 21.12 2.13 28.35
N ILE A 28 20.19 3.09 28.24
CA ILE A 28 19.80 3.67 26.95
C ILE A 28 20.98 4.41 26.32
N GLY A 29 21.70 5.22 27.10
CA GLY A 29 22.89 5.94 26.64
C GLY A 29 24.00 4.99 26.21
N GLY A 30 24.29 3.95 27.00
CA GLY A 30 25.27 2.92 26.67
C GLY A 30 24.88 2.10 25.43
N GLN A 31 23.60 1.80 25.25
CA GLN A 31 23.09 1.15 24.04
C GLN A 31 23.21 2.05 22.81
N ALA A 32 22.91 3.35 22.94
CA ALA A 32 23.07 4.32 21.86
C ALA A 32 24.54 4.48 21.44
N ILE A 33 25.46 4.58 22.41
CA ILE A 33 26.91 4.69 22.16
C ILE A 33 27.45 3.40 21.51
N ARG A 34 27.06 2.23 22.01
CA ARG A 34 27.47 0.95 21.41
C ARG A 34 26.95 0.77 19.99
N ARG A 35 25.71 1.21 19.71
CA ARG A 35 25.15 1.22 18.36
C ARG A 35 25.97 2.13 17.44
N TYR A 36 26.23 3.37 17.87
CA TYR A 36 27.05 4.33 17.12
C TYR A 36 28.45 3.76 16.80
N ALA A 37 29.15 3.21 17.80
CA ALA A 37 30.47 2.63 17.61
C ALA A 37 30.47 1.41 16.66
N ARG A 38 29.43 0.58 16.69
CA ARG A 38 29.27 -0.55 15.77
C ARG A 38 28.99 -0.07 14.34
N THR A 39 28.22 1.00 14.20
CA THR A 39 27.91 1.62 12.91
C THR A 39 29.16 2.24 12.27
N GLU A 40 29.99 2.95 13.03
CA GLU A 40 31.24 3.52 12.52
C GLU A 40 32.23 2.44 12.09
N LYS A 41 32.40 1.36 12.87
CA LYS A 41 33.21 0.21 12.47
C LYS A 41 32.72 -0.46 11.18
N LEU A 42 31.40 -0.54 10.99
CA LEU A 42 30.81 -1.12 9.78
C LEU A 42 31.03 -0.20 8.56
N LYS A 43 30.97 1.12 8.74
CA LYS A 43 31.32 2.08 7.69
C LYS A 43 32.79 1.97 7.31
N GLU A 44 33.68 1.91 8.30
CA GLU A 44 35.11 1.72 8.09
C GLU A 44 35.40 0.42 7.34
N SER A 45 34.80 -0.71 7.74
CA SER A 45 35.04 -1.99 7.07
C SER A 45 34.52 -2.02 5.63
N VAL A 46 33.33 -1.46 5.37
CA VAL A 46 32.78 -1.37 4.00
C VAL A 46 33.62 -0.44 3.13
N TYR A 47 34.18 0.63 3.71
CA TYR A 47 35.01 1.59 2.99
C TYR A 47 36.42 1.02 2.68
N GLU A 48 37.00 0.24 3.60
CA GLU A 48 38.25 -0.50 3.38
C GLU A 48 38.09 -1.56 2.27
N ASP A 49 37.03 -2.37 2.30
CA ASP A 49 36.73 -3.35 1.24
C ASP A 49 36.57 -2.67 -0.14
N PHE A 50 36.02 -1.45 -0.17
CA PHE A 50 35.86 -0.69 -1.42
C PHE A 50 37.20 -0.19 -1.97
N LYS A 51 38.08 0.30 -1.09
CA LYS A 51 39.45 0.73 -1.46
C LYS A 51 40.30 -0.43 -1.96
N GLU A 52 40.13 -1.63 -1.42
CA GLU A 52 40.82 -2.82 -1.92
C GLU A 52 40.30 -3.27 -3.31
N SER A 53 39.09 -2.85 -3.70
CA SER A 53 38.49 -3.15 -5.01
C SER A 53 38.81 -2.14 -6.12
N ASP A 54 39.53 -1.06 -5.82
CA ASP A 54 40.03 -0.06 -6.79
C ASP A 54 41.25 -0.59 -7.59
N GLU A 55 41.14 -1.78 -8.20
CA GLU A 55 41.93 -2.00 -9.42
C GLU A 55 41.35 -1.09 -10.52
N PRO A 56 42.16 -0.28 -11.22
CA PRO A 56 41.67 0.59 -12.27
C PRO A 56 40.91 -0.24 -13.29
N TRP A 57 39.64 0.10 -13.54
CA TRP A 57 38.88 -0.48 -14.64
C TRP A 57 39.63 -0.20 -15.94
N THR A 58 40.35 -1.20 -16.46
CA THR A 58 41.01 -1.09 -17.75
C THR A 58 39.93 -1.09 -18.81
N SER A 59 39.62 0.10 -19.32
CA SER A 59 38.83 0.28 -20.53
C SER A 59 39.38 -0.65 -21.61
N GLY A 60 38.59 -1.64 -22.02
CA GLY A 60 38.90 -2.45 -23.19
C GLY A 60 39.10 -1.57 -24.44
N PRO A 61 39.80 -2.07 -25.46
CA PRO A 61 40.22 -1.26 -26.60
C PRO A 61 38.99 -0.85 -27.43
N GLY A 62 38.61 0.41 -27.31
CA GLY A 62 37.45 0.96 -28.01
C GLY A 62 37.28 2.46 -27.80
N ASN A 63 38.34 3.24 -27.96
CA ASN A 63 38.24 4.70 -28.09
C ASN A 63 38.54 5.11 -29.53
N GLY A 64 37.49 5.51 -30.26
CA GLY A 64 37.62 6.60 -31.22
C GLY A 64 37.53 7.90 -30.43
N ASP A 65 38.55 8.75 -30.57
CA ASP A 65 38.71 9.99 -29.84
C ASP A 65 37.51 10.94 -30.03
N VAL A 66 36.83 11.29 -28.94
CA VAL A 66 35.99 12.48 -28.86
C VAL A 66 36.69 13.44 -27.90
N ASP A 67 37.27 14.49 -28.47
CA ASP A 67 37.89 15.60 -27.74
C ASP A 67 36.82 16.38 -26.97
N LEU A 68 36.86 16.27 -25.64
CA LEU A 68 36.00 17.00 -24.68
C LEU A 68 36.78 18.12 -23.99
N SER A 69 37.62 18.85 -24.72
CA SER A 69 38.21 20.10 -24.22
C SER A 69 37.19 21.25 -24.21
N LEU A 70 36.17 21.14 -23.35
CA LEU A 70 35.42 22.31 -22.87
C LEU A 70 36.25 22.96 -21.77
N THR A 71 36.85 24.11 -22.08
CA THR A 71 37.57 24.95 -21.11
C THR A 71 36.65 25.35 -19.97
N ASP A 72 36.95 24.83 -18.78
CA ASP A 72 36.26 25.05 -17.51
C ASP A 72 36.55 26.46 -16.97
N ASN A 73 35.85 27.47 -17.50
CA ASN A 73 35.79 28.83 -16.94
C ASN A 73 34.34 29.24 -16.62
N GLY A 74 33.48 28.27 -16.32
CA GLY A 74 32.13 28.53 -15.83
C GLY A 74 32.11 28.75 -14.31
N PRO A 75 31.18 29.55 -13.76
CA PRO A 75 31.00 29.60 -12.31
C PRO A 75 30.71 28.20 -11.79
N VAL A 76 31.36 27.82 -10.68
CA VAL A 76 31.15 26.55 -9.97
C VAL A 76 29.64 26.31 -9.84
N ARG A 77 29.10 25.37 -10.62
CA ARG A 77 27.69 24.98 -10.54
C ARG A 77 27.49 24.29 -9.19
N THR A 78 26.98 25.02 -8.20
CA THR A 78 26.58 24.46 -6.92
C THR A 78 25.55 23.36 -7.15
N ASP A 79 25.77 22.17 -6.60
CA ASP A 79 24.83 21.05 -6.66
C ASP A 79 23.44 21.49 -6.14
N PRO A 80 22.40 21.51 -6.98
CA PRO A 80 21.05 21.91 -6.56
C PRO A 80 20.50 21.09 -5.40
N SER A 81 20.96 19.84 -5.21
CA SER A 81 20.53 18.97 -4.11
C SER A 81 20.98 19.43 -2.72
N GLN A 82 21.98 20.32 -2.66
CA GLN A 82 22.49 20.88 -1.41
C GLN A 82 21.76 22.16 -0.96
N ARG A 83 20.85 22.69 -1.77
CA ARG A 83 20.06 23.88 -1.39
C ARG A 83 18.96 23.52 -0.40
N GLU A 84 18.69 24.44 0.53
CA GLU A 84 17.48 24.41 1.34
C GLU A 84 16.27 24.72 0.46
N TRP A 85 15.15 24.06 0.73
CA TRP A 85 13.95 24.22 -0.08
C TRP A 85 13.31 25.58 0.17
N GLU A 86 13.05 26.32 -0.91
CA GLU A 86 12.27 27.55 -0.88
C GLU A 86 11.24 27.56 -2.02
N LYS A 87 9.99 27.91 -1.69
CA LYS A 87 8.91 27.96 -2.69
C LYS A 87 9.23 29.01 -3.76
N GLY A 88 9.12 28.62 -5.04
CA GLY A 88 9.41 29.50 -6.18
C GLY A 88 10.90 29.65 -6.51
N GLN A 89 11.79 28.90 -5.85
CA GLN A 89 13.23 28.90 -6.16
C GLN A 89 13.56 28.23 -7.51
N PHE A 90 12.67 27.37 -8.00
CA PHE A 90 12.85 26.58 -9.21
C PHE A 90 11.88 27.03 -10.29
N ASP A 91 12.33 26.99 -11.54
CA ASP A 91 11.52 27.35 -12.70
C ASP A 91 10.40 26.33 -12.93
N GLU A 92 9.14 26.78 -12.86
CA GLU A 92 7.98 25.92 -13.06
C GLU A 92 7.91 25.34 -14.48
N ASP A 93 8.48 25.99 -15.50
CA ASP A 93 8.51 25.46 -16.86
C ASP A 93 9.41 24.22 -16.95
N LEU A 94 10.56 24.22 -16.25
CA LEU A 94 11.45 23.06 -16.17
C LEU A 94 10.82 21.91 -15.38
N ILE A 95 10.13 22.22 -14.28
CA ILE A 95 9.40 21.22 -13.50
C ILE A 95 8.27 20.62 -14.33
N ARG A 96 7.56 21.45 -15.07
CA ARG A 96 6.50 21.04 -15.98
C ARG A 96 7.04 20.13 -17.08
N GLU A 97 8.19 20.43 -17.66
CA GLU A 97 8.83 19.56 -18.65
C GLU A 97 9.21 18.20 -18.05
N GLN A 98 9.81 18.19 -16.85
CA GLN A 98 10.12 16.96 -16.10
C GLN A 98 8.87 16.10 -15.85
N LEU A 99 7.72 16.73 -15.60
CA LEU A 99 6.45 16.09 -15.27
C LEU A 99 5.50 15.99 -16.47
N SER A 100 5.96 16.27 -17.70
CA SER A 100 5.12 16.44 -18.89
C SER A 100 4.16 15.29 -19.16
N ARG A 101 4.60 14.04 -18.92
CA ARG A 101 3.78 12.83 -19.07
C ARG A 101 2.64 12.76 -18.04
N ASN A 102 2.87 13.24 -16.82
CA ASN A 102 1.84 13.30 -15.79
C ASN A 102 0.84 14.42 -16.10
N TYR A 103 1.30 15.57 -16.60
CA TYR A 103 0.41 16.64 -17.11
C TYR A 103 -0.46 16.13 -18.24
N SER A 104 0.09 15.38 -19.20
CA SER A 104 -0.69 14.79 -20.29
C SER A 104 -1.75 13.80 -19.81
N PHE A 105 -1.52 13.10 -18.70
CA PHE A 105 -2.43 12.07 -18.19
C PHE A 105 -3.47 12.61 -17.19
N LEU A 106 -3.04 13.46 -16.26
CA LEU A 106 -3.87 14.00 -15.19
C LEU A 106 -4.56 15.31 -15.57
N GLY A 107 -4.03 16.04 -16.56
CA GLY A 107 -4.46 17.39 -16.92
C GLY A 107 -3.97 18.44 -15.92
N GLU A 108 -4.18 19.72 -16.24
CA GLU A 108 -3.72 20.85 -15.41
C GLU A 108 -4.30 20.81 -14.00
N GLU A 109 -5.61 20.57 -13.88
CA GLU A 109 -6.29 20.58 -12.57
C GLU A 109 -5.79 19.43 -11.68
N GLY A 110 -5.64 18.23 -12.25
CA GLY A 110 -5.15 17.06 -11.51
C GLY A 110 -3.71 17.25 -11.05
N MET A 111 -2.85 17.80 -11.91
CA MET A 111 -1.47 18.13 -11.54
C MET A 111 -1.39 19.24 -10.50
N ALA A 112 -2.21 20.28 -10.59
CA ALA A 112 -2.23 21.35 -9.59
C ALA A 112 -2.59 20.81 -8.19
N LYS A 113 -3.57 19.90 -8.10
CA LYS A 113 -3.91 19.23 -6.82
C LYS A 113 -2.78 18.34 -6.32
N LEU A 114 -2.20 17.53 -7.21
CA LEU A 114 -1.10 16.63 -6.87
C LEU A 114 0.14 17.40 -6.39
N ARG A 115 0.51 18.49 -7.07
CA ARG A 115 1.62 19.37 -6.70
C ARG A 115 1.44 19.96 -5.31
N ASN A 116 0.26 20.51 -5.02
CA ASN A 116 -0.03 21.12 -3.72
C ASN A 116 -0.26 20.13 -2.56
N SER A 117 -0.12 18.82 -2.80
CA SER A 117 -0.41 17.81 -1.78
C SER A 117 0.72 17.58 -0.79
N TYR A 118 0.36 17.14 0.42
CA TYR A 118 1.25 16.72 1.49
C TYR A 118 1.03 15.25 1.86
N VAL A 119 2.05 14.43 1.66
CA VAL A 119 2.00 12.99 1.99
C VAL A 119 3.01 12.64 3.08
N VAL A 120 2.56 11.91 4.10
CA VAL A 120 3.39 11.39 5.17
C VAL A 120 3.63 9.90 4.97
N ILE A 121 4.88 9.45 5.08
CA ILE A 121 5.26 8.05 4.87
C ILE A 121 5.88 7.53 6.16
N VAL A 122 5.22 6.55 6.78
CA VAL A 122 5.64 5.92 8.03
C VAL A 122 6.24 4.54 7.73
N GLY A 123 7.54 4.42 7.94
CA GLY A 123 8.37 3.30 7.48
C GLY A 123 8.99 3.61 6.12
N CYS A 124 10.32 3.65 6.08
CA CYS A 124 11.15 3.99 4.92
C CYS A 124 12.00 2.78 4.47
N GLY A 125 11.44 1.57 4.58
CA GLY A 125 12.04 0.33 4.09
C GLY A 125 11.76 0.06 2.61
N GLY A 126 11.70 -1.23 2.23
CA GLY A 126 11.47 -1.65 0.84
C GLY A 126 10.11 -1.31 0.24
N VAL A 127 9.11 -0.90 1.03
CA VAL A 127 7.81 -0.42 0.51
C VAL A 127 7.78 1.10 0.50
N GLY A 128 8.02 1.72 1.66
CA GLY A 128 7.92 3.17 1.81
C GLY A 128 8.92 3.96 0.99
N SER A 129 10.16 3.47 0.81
CA SER A 129 11.15 4.16 -0.02
C SER A 129 10.74 4.23 -1.50
N TRP A 130 10.16 3.15 -2.04
CA TRP A 130 9.61 3.13 -3.41
C TRP A 130 8.36 3.98 -3.55
N CYS A 131 7.50 3.98 -2.52
CA CYS A 131 6.33 4.85 -2.49
C CYS A 131 6.73 6.34 -2.51
N ALA A 132 7.67 6.74 -1.65
CA ALA A 132 8.22 8.10 -1.59
C ALA A 132 8.81 8.53 -2.92
N LEU A 133 9.64 7.67 -3.51
CA LEU A 133 10.28 7.90 -4.80
C LEU A 133 9.26 8.14 -5.91
N MET A 134 8.23 7.29 -5.99
CA MET A 134 7.26 7.38 -7.08
C MET A 134 6.28 8.54 -6.89
N LEU A 135 5.86 8.85 -5.66
CA LEU A 135 5.05 10.04 -5.38
C LEU A 135 5.78 11.33 -5.77
N LEU A 136 7.06 11.44 -5.40
CA LEU A 136 7.90 12.58 -5.75
C LEU A 136 8.05 12.73 -7.27
N ARG A 137 8.40 11.64 -7.96
CA ARG A 137 8.50 11.61 -9.44
C ARG A 137 7.17 11.89 -10.14
N SER A 138 6.07 11.71 -9.43
CA SER A 138 4.73 11.99 -9.96
C SER A 138 4.35 13.47 -9.84
N GLY A 139 5.04 14.22 -8.97
CA GLY A 139 4.80 15.65 -8.80
C GLY A 139 4.40 16.05 -7.38
N VAL A 140 4.30 15.13 -6.41
CA VAL A 140 4.02 15.48 -5.01
C VAL A 140 5.13 16.38 -4.48
N GLU A 141 4.79 17.60 -4.06
CA GLU A 141 5.77 18.61 -3.66
C GLU A 141 6.20 18.49 -2.20
N ARG A 142 5.33 17.98 -1.31
CA ARG A 142 5.65 17.88 0.12
C ARG A 142 5.57 16.45 0.62
N LEU A 143 6.70 15.94 1.09
CA LEU A 143 6.83 14.64 1.74
C LEU A 143 7.36 14.79 3.16
N LEU A 144 6.84 13.97 4.07
CA LEU A 144 7.44 13.71 5.37
C LEU A 144 7.78 12.23 5.49
N LEU A 145 9.05 11.90 5.74
CA LEU A 145 9.52 10.54 5.94
C LEU A 145 9.75 10.27 7.43
N ILE A 146 9.13 9.23 7.98
CA ILE A 146 9.25 8.83 9.38
C ILE A 146 9.79 7.40 9.44
N ASP A 147 10.98 7.21 9.99
CA ASP A 147 11.55 5.89 10.29
C ASP A 147 12.63 6.04 11.37
N PHE A 148 12.79 5.05 12.24
CA PHE A 148 13.84 5.02 13.26
C PHE A 148 15.06 4.18 12.85
N ASP A 149 14.93 3.39 11.79
CA ASP A 149 15.95 2.45 11.36
C ASP A 149 17.12 3.12 10.62
N MET A 150 18.26 2.43 10.70
CA MET A 150 19.45 2.72 9.91
C MET A 150 19.50 1.85 8.66
N THR A 151 20.14 2.34 7.60
CA THR A 151 20.45 1.59 6.39
C THR A 151 21.46 0.49 6.72
N THR A 152 21.12 -0.75 6.36
CA THR A 152 22.00 -1.92 6.48
C THR A 152 22.34 -2.48 5.09
N LEU A 153 23.44 -3.23 4.96
CA LEU A 153 23.76 -3.95 3.72
C LEU A 153 22.60 -4.85 3.26
N SER A 154 21.97 -5.55 4.21
CA SER A 154 20.80 -6.41 3.95
C SER A 154 19.53 -5.65 3.54
N SER A 155 19.50 -4.33 3.69
CA SER A 155 18.39 -3.49 3.22
C SER A 155 18.52 -3.14 1.73
N LEU A 156 19.74 -3.14 1.18
CA LEU A 156 20.04 -2.69 -0.18
C LEU A 156 19.40 -3.55 -1.27
N ASN A 157 19.06 -4.81 -0.98
CA ASN A 157 18.39 -5.69 -1.94
C ASN A 157 16.96 -5.24 -2.31
N ARG A 158 16.36 -4.29 -1.58
CA ARG A 158 14.96 -3.87 -1.75
C ARG A 158 14.69 -2.39 -1.50
N HIS A 159 15.63 -1.65 -0.91
CA HIS A 159 15.46 -0.23 -0.63
C HIS A 159 15.68 0.59 -1.91
N ALA A 160 14.79 1.55 -2.22
CA ALA A 160 14.77 2.24 -3.51
C ALA A 160 15.88 3.27 -3.76
N ALA A 161 16.61 3.67 -2.73
CA ALA A 161 17.30 4.98 -2.68
C ALA A 161 18.67 4.90 -2.01
N ALA A 162 18.80 4.10 -0.96
CA ALA A 162 20.06 3.90 -0.27
C ALA A 162 21.07 3.14 -1.15
N THR A 163 22.33 3.57 -1.13
CA THR A 163 23.46 2.89 -1.76
C THR A 163 24.41 2.30 -0.70
N MET A 164 25.53 1.70 -1.12
CA MET A 164 26.57 1.20 -0.22
C MET A 164 27.15 2.32 0.67
N GLU A 165 27.27 3.54 0.14
CA GLU A 165 27.76 4.71 0.90
C GLU A 165 26.82 5.12 2.03
N ASP A 166 25.53 4.80 1.91
CA ASP A 166 24.53 5.20 2.89
C ASP A 166 24.41 4.18 4.03
N VAL A 167 25.16 3.07 4.01
CA VAL A 167 25.18 2.08 5.09
C VAL A 167 25.57 2.75 6.40
N GLY A 168 24.76 2.56 7.44
CA GLY A 168 24.96 3.19 8.73
C GLY A 168 24.49 4.65 8.81
N THR A 169 23.73 5.15 7.82
CA THR A 169 22.96 6.40 7.93
C THR A 169 21.48 6.10 8.19
N PRO A 170 20.68 7.01 8.78
CA PRO A 170 19.24 6.79 8.94
C PRO A 170 18.56 6.61 7.57
N LYS A 171 17.63 5.64 7.45
CA LYS A 171 16.96 5.35 6.16
C LYS A 171 16.24 6.56 5.57
N VAL A 172 15.60 7.35 6.43
CA VAL A 172 14.92 8.60 6.00
C VAL A 172 15.90 9.63 5.43
N GLU A 173 17.12 9.66 5.94
CA GLU A 173 18.16 10.59 5.50
C GLU A 173 18.79 10.16 4.18
N ALA A 174 19.12 8.89 4.05
CA ALA A 174 19.56 8.29 2.78
C ALA A 174 18.52 8.54 1.67
N THR A 175 17.24 8.34 1.99
CA THR A 175 16.14 8.59 1.06
C THR A 175 16.03 10.07 0.72
N ARG A 176 16.02 10.97 1.70
CA ARG A 176 15.99 12.43 1.46
C ARG A 176 17.14 12.88 0.55
N LYS A 177 18.37 12.44 0.83
CA LYS A 177 19.56 12.75 0.01
C LYS A 177 19.36 12.33 -1.44
N TYR A 178 18.87 11.11 -1.68
CA TYR A 178 18.61 10.61 -3.03
C TYR A 178 17.46 11.36 -3.73
N LEU A 179 16.36 11.61 -3.03
CA LEU A 179 15.18 12.29 -3.57
C LEU A 179 15.47 13.75 -3.96
N LYS A 180 16.29 14.48 -3.18
CA LYS A 180 16.74 15.84 -3.53
C LYS A 180 17.54 15.90 -4.84
N LYS A 181 18.20 14.81 -5.25
CA LYS A 181 18.88 14.75 -6.57
C LYS A 181 17.88 14.65 -7.73
N ILE A 182 16.67 14.16 -7.47
CA ILE A 182 15.63 13.93 -8.50
C ILE A 182 14.71 15.14 -8.63
N ALA A 183 14.27 15.67 -7.50
CA ALA A 183 13.32 16.78 -7.43
C ALA A 183 13.76 17.75 -6.34
N PRO A 184 14.81 18.58 -6.61
CA PRO A 184 15.28 19.57 -5.65
C PRO A 184 14.21 20.64 -5.35
N TRP A 185 13.21 20.78 -6.22
CA TRP A 185 12.03 21.63 -6.06
C TRP A 185 11.03 21.14 -5.00
N ALA A 186 11.17 19.91 -4.50
CA ALA A 186 10.25 19.36 -3.51
C ALA A 186 10.74 19.58 -2.08
N ARG A 187 9.79 19.79 -1.17
CA ARG A 187 10.03 19.83 0.27
C ARG A 187 10.00 18.41 0.84
N ILE A 188 11.15 17.93 1.30
CA ILE A 188 11.30 16.59 1.88
C ILE A 188 11.76 16.72 3.34
N ASP A 189 10.81 16.60 4.25
CA ASP A 189 11.05 16.60 5.69
C ASP A 189 11.32 15.18 6.20
N THR A 190 12.14 15.05 7.25
CA THR A 190 12.47 13.76 7.87
C THR A 190 12.23 13.80 9.38
N LYS A 191 11.81 12.66 9.95
CA LYS A 191 11.79 12.42 11.39
C LYS A 191 12.40 11.06 11.68
N VAL A 192 13.58 11.09 12.30
CA VAL A 192 14.25 9.89 12.78
C VAL A 192 13.58 9.45 14.09
N GLY A 193 12.63 8.52 14.02
CA GLY A 193 11.85 8.11 15.18
C GLY A 193 10.73 7.12 14.87
N LEU A 194 10.25 6.46 15.91
CA LEU A 194 9.10 5.55 15.83
C LEU A 194 7.82 6.35 16.04
N TRP A 195 6.82 6.15 15.18
CA TRP A 195 5.49 6.68 15.44
C TRP A 195 4.85 5.93 16.61
N LYS A 196 4.35 6.66 17.61
CA LYS A 196 3.74 6.13 18.83
C LYS A 196 2.49 6.93 19.21
N LYS A 197 1.41 6.21 19.43
CA LYS A 197 0.15 6.77 19.90
C LYS A 197 0.30 7.42 21.28
N GLY A 198 -0.35 8.57 21.49
CA GLY A 198 -0.35 9.31 22.74
C GLY A 198 0.91 10.13 23.03
N GLU A 199 1.84 10.21 22.08
CA GLU A 199 3.06 11.04 22.18
C GLU A 199 3.04 12.18 21.14
N ALA A 200 4.12 12.97 21.11
CA ALA A 200 4.30 14.05 20.13
C ALA A 200 4.21 13.60 18.66
N SER A 201 4.36 12.29 18.39
CA SER A 201 4.32 11.77 17.01
C SER A 201 2.95 11.85 16.32
N GLU A 202 1.86 12.04 17.08
CA GLU A 202 0.54 12.29 16.49
C GLU A 202 0.53 13.60 15.69
N SER A 203 1.24 14.64 16.19
CA SER A 203 1.35 15.94 15.52
C SER A 203 2.06 15.86 14.16
N TRP A 204 2.84 14.80 13.91
CA TRP A 204 3.56 14.63 12.63
C TRP A 204 2.61 14.33 11.47
N LEU A 205 1.40 13.84 11.76
CA LEU A 205 0.38 13.52 10.77
C LEU A 205 -0.54 14.71 10.45
N GLU A 206 -0.41 15.83 11.18
CA GLU A 206 -1.30 16.98 11.04
C GLU A 206 -1.17 17.64 9.65
N GLY A 207 -2.32 17.90 9.03
CA GLY A 207 -2.41 18.52 7.71
C GLY A 207 -2.06 17.60 6.54
N ALA A 208 -1.75 16.32 6.79
CA ALA A 208 -1.47 15.36 5.72
C ALA A 208 -2.74 15.07 4.90
N ASP A 209 -2.62 15.15 3.58
CA ASP A 209 -3.68 14.73 2.67
C ASP A 209 -3.78 13.19 2.62
N TRP A 210 -2.63 12.52 2.77
CA TRP A 210 -2.51 11.07 2.88
C TRP A 210 -1.38 10.65 3.80
N VAL A 211 -1.61 9.55 4.52
CA VAL A 211 -0.61 8.81 5.28
C VAL A 211 -0.37 7.45 4.63
N VAL A 212 0.89 7.07 4.43
CA VAL A 212 1.29 5.75 3.96
C VAL A 212 1.86 4.96 5.14
N ASP A 213 1.23 3.85 5.46
CA ASP A 213 1.71 2.89 6.43
C ASP A 213 2.53 1.78 5.74
N ALA A 214 3.84 1.83 5.93
CA ALA A 214 4.82 0.83 5.51
C ALA A 214 5.57 0.23 6.72
N ILE A 215 4.96 0.25 7.91
CA ILE A 215 5.52 -0.30 9.15
C ILE A 215 5.54 -1.84 9.08
N ASP A 216 6.52 -2.48 9.69
CA ASP A 216 6.61 -3.94 9.84
C ASP A 216 6.04 -4.45 11.17
N ASN A 217 6.18 -3.66 12.24
CA ASN A 217 5.67 -3.95 13.57
C ASN A 217 4.13 -3.89 13.66
N VAL A 218 3.49 -5.01 13.99
CA VAL A 218 2.02 -5.12 13.98
C VAL A 218 1.33 -4.22 15.03
N PRO A 219 1.76 -4.15 16.31
CA PRO A 219 1.14 -3.24 17.28
C PRO A 219 1.15 -1.77 16.82
N THR A 220 2.33 -1.27 16.43
CA THR A 220 2.49 0.12 15.98
C THR A 220 1.64 0.42 14.75
N LYS A 221 1.62 -0.50 13.79
CA LYS A 221 0.76 -0.41 12.61
C LYS A 221 -0.72 -0.30 12.98
N VAL A 222 -1.21 -1.16 13.87
CA VAL A 222 -2.62 -1.14 14.30
C VAL A 222 -2.97 0.19 14.97
N ASP A 223 -2.08 0.71 15.82
CA ASP A 223 -2.31 2.00 16.48
C ASP A 223 -2.34 3.17 15.48
N LEU A 224 -1.44 3.18 14.49
CA LEU A 224 -1.41 4.20 13.43
C LEU A 224 -2.71 4.18 12.62
N LEU A 225 -3.09 3.00 12.13
CA LEU A 225 -4.31 2.82 11.33
C LEU A 225 -5.57 3.19 12.12
N ALA A 226 -5.65 2.79 13.39
CA ALA A 226 -6.77 3.14 14.24
C ALA A 226 -6.82 4.64 14.56
N HIS A 227 -5.67 5.29 14.77
CA HIS A 227 -5.58 6.73 15.00
C HIS A 227 -6.06 7.50 13.75
N CYS A 228 -5.51 7.18 12.57
CA CYS A 228 -5.88 7.83 11.31
C CYS A 228 -7.39 7.68 11.02
N HIS A 229 -7.93 6.47 11.15
CA HIS A 229 -9.36 6.22 10.95
C HIS A 229 -10.24 7.01 11.93
N LYS A 230 -9.86 7.10 13.22
CA LYS A 230 -10.64 7.85 14.22
C LYS A 230 -10.58 9.37 14.04
N LYS A 231 -9.47 9.88 13.50
CA LYS A 231 -9.24 11.31 13.22
C LYS A 231 -9.65 11.71 11.81
N ASN A 232 -10.19 10.78 11.01
CA ASN A 232 -10.54 10.97 9.62
C ASN A 232 -9.36 11.46 8.74
N ILE A 233 -8.16 10.97 9.06
CA ILE A 233 -6.96 11.16 8.25
C ILE A 233 -6.90 10.00 7.26
N LYS A 234 -6.81 10.31 5.96
CA LYS A 234 -6.72 9.28 4.92
C LYS A 234 -5.43 8.48 5.09
N VAL A 235 -5.55 7.15 5.12
CA VAL A 235 -4.40 6.26 5.31
C VAL A 235 -4.46 5.08 4.35
N PHE A 236 -3.32 4.77 3.73
CA PHE A 236 -3.13 3.60 2.89
C PHE A 236 -2.11 2.67 3.55
N ALA A 237 -2.41 1.38 3.65
CA ALA A 237 -1.57 0.44 4.39
C ALA A 237 -0.95 -0.65 3.51
N SER A 238 0.30 -1.00 3.78
CA SER A 238 0.96 -2.16 3.22
C SER A 238 0.84 -3.37 4.14
N MET A 239 0.37 -4.49 3.60
CA MET A 239 0.33 -5.80 4.27
C MET A 239 1.61 -6.60 3.99
N GLY A 240 1.55 -7.94 4.08
CA GLY A 240 2.73 -8.79 4.05
C GLY A 240 3.28 -8.98 2.65
N ALA A 241 4.48 -8.46 2.38
CA ALA A 241 5.20 -8.67 1.12
C ALA A 241 6.29 -9.76 1.18
N GLY A 242 6.59 -10.29 2.36
CA GLY A 242 7.62 -11.33 2.53
C GLY A 242 7.08 -12.75 2.30
N ALA A 243 8.00 -13.68 2.04
CA ALA A 243 7.72 -15.08 1.66
C ALA A 243 6.73 -15.22 0.49
N LYS A 244 6.82 -14.31 -0.48
CA LYS A 244 5.98 -14.22 -1.67
C LYS A 244 6.85 -13.97 -2.89
N SER A 245 6.43 -14.48 -4.05
CA SER A 245 7.15 -14.30 -5.31
C SER A 245 6.27 -13.97 -6.51
N ASP A 246 4.95 -14.12 -6.41
CA ASP A 246 4.02 -13.96 -7.53
C ASP A 246 3.45 -12.52 -7.58
N PRO A 247 3.92 -11.65 -8.49
CA PRO A 247 3.41 -10.29 -8.60
C PRO A 247 1.98 -10.23 -9.14
N THR A 248 1.48 -11.28 -9.80
CA THR A 248 0.13 -11.30 -10.39
C THR A 248 -0.98 -11.43 -9.33
N ARG A 249 -0.61 -11.77 -8.09
CA ARG A 249 -1.52 -11.93 -6.95
C ARG A 249 -1.54 -10.73 -6.01
N ILE A 250 -0.93 -9.61 -6.41
CA ILE A 250 -0.94 -8.37 -5.65
C ILE A 250 -2.18 -7.58 -6.05
N GLN A 251 -2.91 -7.07 -5.07
CA GLN A 251 -4.07 -6.21 -5.32
C GLN A 251 -4.30 -5.22 -4.19
N ILE A 252 -5.07 -4.18 -4.50
CA ILE A 252 -5.56 -3.20 -3.53
C ILE A 252 -6.98 -3.58 -3.14
N ALA A 253 -7.29 -3.57 -1.85
CA ALA A 253 -8.65 -3.74 -1.36
C ALA A 253 -8.84 -3.03 -0.02
N ASP A 254 -10.09 -2.91 0.44
CA ASP A 254 -10.34 -2.57 1.84
C ASP A 254 -9.78 -3.66 2.78
N ILE A 255 -9.27 -3.26 3.96
CA ILE A 255 -8.76 -4.19 4.98
C ILE A 255 -9.79 -5.29 5.34
N SER A 256 -11.10 -4.98 5.32
CA SER A 256 -12.19 -5.91 5.61
C SER A 256 -12.29 -7.06 4.62
N ASN A 257 -11.76 -6.84 3.42
CA ASN A 257 -11.95 -7.65 2.23
C ASN A 257 -10.72 -8.51 1.88
N THR A 258 -9.60 -8.30 2.57
CA THR A 258 -8.35 -9.06 2.41
C THR A 258 -8.50 -10.56 2.77
N TYR A 259 -7.86 -11.42 1.98
CA TYR A 259 -7.87 -12.89 2.14
C TYR A 259 -6.49 -13.49 1.80
N GLU A 260 -6.22 -14.71 2.27
CA GLU A 260 -4.90 -15.40 2.19
C GLU A 260 -3.65 -14.64 2.70
N ASP A 261 -3.79 -13.44 3.30
CA ASP A 261 -2.68 -12.69 3.90
C ASP A 261 -2.71 -12.80 5.45
N PRO A 262 -1.73 -13.48 6.08
CA PRO A 262 -1.68 -13.63 7.54
C PRO A 262 -1.51 -12.31 8.28
N LEU A 263 -0.71 -11.37 7.75
CA LEU A 263 -0.48 -10.07 8.37
C LEU A 263 -1.78 -9.25 8.32
N ALA A 264 -2.44 -9.20 7.17
CA ALA A 264 -3.72 -8.53 7.01
C ALA A 264 -4.79 -9.12 7.94
N LYS A 265 -4.84 -10.46 8.08
CA LYS A 265 -5.76 -11.14 9.02
C LYS A 265 -5.51 -10.69 10.47
N GLN A 266 -4.26 -10.66 10.91
CA GLN A 266 -3.91 -10.24 12.27
C GLN A 266 -4.27 -8.77 12.54
N ILE A 267 -3.93 -7.87 11.61
CA ILE A 267 -4.25 -6.44 11.71
C ILE A 267 -5.76 -6.24 11.76
N ARG A 268 -6.51 -6.86 10.84
CA ARG A 268 -7.98 -6.78 10.78
C ARG A 268 -8.64 -7.23 12.07
N VAL A 269 -8.18 -8.32 12.69
CA VAL A 269 -8.73 -8.79 13.98
C VAL A 269 -8.47 -7.78 15.09
N ARG A 270 -7.29 -7.19 15.16
CA ARG A 270 -6.95 -6.17 16.17
C ARG A 270 -7.71 -4.86 15.94
N LEU A 271 -7.84 -4.40 14.70
CA LEU A 271 -8.62 -3.21 14.33
C LEU A 271 -10.10 -3.35 14.70
N ARG A 272 -10.70 -4.52 14.47
CA ARG A 272 -12.10 -4.78 14.86
C ARG A 272 -12.33 -4.62 16.35
N LYS A 273 -11.38 -5.02 17.19
CA LYS A 273 -11.44 -4.81 18.66
C LYS A 273 -11.41 -3.32 19.04
N LEU A 274 -10.85 -2.47 18.19
CA LEU A 274 -10.77 -1.02 18.37
C LEU A 274 -11.95 -0.26 17.71
N GLY A 275 -12.92 -0.99 17.15
CA GLY A 275 -14.11 -0.43 16.48
C GLY A 275 -13.92 -0.14 14.98
N VAL A 276 -12.77 -0.48 14.40
CA VAL A 276 -12.46 -0.24 12.97
C VAL A 276 -12.74 -1.51 12.18
N THR A 277 -13.76 -1.51 11.34
CA THR A 277 -14.22 -2.71 10.60
C THR A 277 -13.97 -2.65 9.09
N HIS A 278 -13.89 -1.45 8.52
CA HIS A 278 -13.70 -1.13 7.10
C HIS A 278 -13.17 0.31 6.98
N GLY A 279 -12.95 0.80 5.76
CA GLY A 279 -12.57 2.18 5.46
C GLY A 279 -11.07 2.42 5.34
N ILE A 280 -10.26 1.36 5.25
CA ILE A 280 -8.80 1.46 5.14
C ILE A 280 -8.36 0.70 3.88
N PRO A 281 -7.98 1.40 2.79
CA PRO A 281 -7.42 0.76 1.62
C PRO A 281 -6.03 0.19 1.93
N VAL A 282 -5.79 -1.04 1.49
CA VAL A 282 -4.53 -1.76 1.71
C VAL A 282 -4.07 -2.46 0.44
N VAL A 283 -2.75 -2.52 0.25
CA VAL A 283 -2.14 -3.45 -0.70
C VAL A 283 -1.78 -4.75 0.02
N TYR A 284 -2.18 -5.86 -0.57
CA TYR A 284 -1.86 -7.20 -0.07
C TYR A 284 -1.65 -8.15 -1.24
N SER A 285 -1.13 -9.34 -0.92
CA SER A 285 -1.09 -10.44 -1.88
C SER A 285 -1.83 -11.64 -1.33
N PHE A 286 -2.64 -12.26 -2.17
CA PHE A 286 -3.37 -13.49 -1.87
C PHE A 286 -2.59 -14.75 -2.29
N GLU A 287 -1.31 -14.60 -2.62
CA GLU A 287 -0.40 -15.72 -2.76
C GLU A 287 -0.31 -16.46 -1.42
N VAL A 288 -0.69 -17.73 -1.41
CA VAL A 288 -0.42 -18.63 -0.30
C VAL A 288 1.08 -18.95 -0.33
N PRO A 289 1.87 -18.55 0.69
CA PRO A 289 3.31 -18.80 0.72
C PRO A 289 3.59 -20.30 0.57
N GLY A 290 4.43 -20.67 -0.38
CA GLY A 290 4.85 -22.05 -0.63
C GLY A 290 5.95 -22.52 0.33
N GLU A 291 6.94 -23.24 -0.20
CA GLU A 291 8.03 -23.91 0.55
C GLU A 291 9.12 -22.97 1.11
N ILE A 292 8.84 -21.68 1.27
CA ILE A 292 9.83 -20.71 1.75
C ILE A 292 10.07 -20.93 3.25
N LYS A 293 11.18 -21.59 3.57
CA LYS A 293 11.62 -21.81 4.95
C LYS A 293 12.14 -20.50 5.54
N LEU A 294 11.71 -20.22 6.76
CA LEU A 294 12.26 -19.15 7.58
C LEU A 294 13.77 -19.35 7.76
N LEU A 295 14.56 -18.28 7.60
CA LEU A 295 16.01 -18.37 7.76
C LEU A 295 16.37 -18.79 9.20
N PRO A 296 17.34 -19.70 9.40
CA PRO A 296 17.87 -20.01 10.72
C PRO A 296 18.52 -18.76 11.32
N LEU A 297 18.46 -18.64 12.64
CA LEU A 297 19.15 -17.56 13.35
C LEU A 297 20.68 -17.77 13.23
N PRO A 298 21.49 -16.71 13.14
CA PRO A 298 22.94 -16.83 13.22
C PRO A 298 23.39 -17.53 14.51
N ASP A 299 24.44 -18.35 14.44
CA ASP A 299 24.91 -19.16 15.58
C ASP A 299 25.33 -18.31 16.80
N GLU A 300 25.77 -17.06 16.58
CA GLU A 300 26.08 -16.09 17.64
C GLU A 300 24.86 -15.72 18.53
N GLU A 301 23.63 -15.84 18.01
CA GLU A 301 22.40 -15.67 18.80
C GLU A 301 21.94 -16.95 19.49
N PHE A 302 22.40 -18.12 19.01
CA PHE A 302 22.24 -19.40 19.72
C PHE A 302 23.11 -19.48 20.97
N GLU A 303 24.32 -18.90 20.94
CA GLU A 303 25.25 -18.87 22.08
C GLU A 303 24.82 -17.92 23.21
N LYS A 304 24.00 -16.88 22.92
CA LYS A 304 23.39 -16.00 23.93
C LYS A 304 22.22 -16.67 24.66
N GLY A 305 22.44 -17.89 25.15
CA GLY A 305 21.46 -18.78 25.75
C GLY A 305 20.44 -18.12 26.69
N LYS A 306 19.28 -18.79 26.81
CA LYS A 306 18.12 -18.49 27.67
C LYS A 306 18.44 -17.58 28.87
N THR A 307 18.38 -16.28 28.66
CA THR A 307 18.36 -15.28 29.72
C THR A 307 17.15 -14.40 29.47
N THR A 308 16.13 -14.61 30.28
CA THR A 308 14.84 -13.90 30.31
C THR A 308 14.96 -12.41 30.68
N GLU A 309 16.15 -11.82 30.64
CA GLU A 309 16.39 -10.46 31.11
C GLU A 309 17.50 -9.84 30.25
N LEU A 310 17.10 -9.02 29.26
CA LEU A 310 17.82 -7.86 28.67
C LEU A 310 17.27 -7.53 27.26
N SER A 311 15.96 -7.33 27.14
CA SER A 311 15.33 -6.55 26.07
C SER A 311 13.93 -6.11 26.54
N PRO A 312 13.50 -4.85 26.39
CA PRO A 312 12.17 -4.41 26.83
C PRO A 312 11.03 -4.88 25.91
N PHE A 313 11.26 -5.91 25.10
CA PHE A 313 10.28 -6.51 24.20
C PHE A 313 10.32 -8.02 24.35
N ASP A 314 9.42 -8.57 25.16
CA ASP A 314 9.08 -9.99 25.18
C ASP A 314 8.45 -10.37 23.83
N ASP A 315 9.27 -10.82 22.87
CA ASP A 315 8.98 -11.77 21.75
C ASP A 315 9.90 -11.63 20.52
N PHE A 316 11.05 -10.95 20.59
CA PHE A 316 11.96 -10.89 19.44
C PHE A 316 12.88 -12.12 19.32
N ARG A 317 12.29 -13.28 18.99
CA ARG A 317 12.96 -14.37 18.25
C ARG A 317 12.30 -14.53 16.89
N VAL A 318 12.26 -13.44 16.13
CA VAL A 318 11.65 -13.44 14.80
C VAL A 318 12.65 -14.08 13.84
N ARG A 319 12.43 -15.35 13.49
CA ARG A 319 13.07 -15.93 12.31
C ARG A 319 12.80 -14.99 11.13
N ILE A 320 13.86 -14.53 10.45
CA ILE A 320 13.73 -13.53 9.41
C ILE A 320 12.95 -14.14 8.24
N LEU A 321 11.80 -13.54 7.92
CA LEU A 321 11.01 -13.91 6.76
C LEU A 321 11.80 -13.47 5.51
N PRO A 322 12.12 -14.38 4.56
CA PRO A 322 12.81 -14.00 3.33
C PRO A 322 11.97 -13.00 2.55
N VAL A 323 12.58 -11.94 2.03
CA VAL A 323 11.90 -10.93 1.22
C VAL A 323 12.57 -10.85 -0.14
N LEU A 324 11.82 -11.18 -1.19
CA LEU A 324 12.22 -11.01 -2.58
C LEU A 324 12.02 -9.53 -2.96
N GLY A 325 13.12 -8.80 -3.20
CA GLY A 325 13.12 -7.33 -3.33
C GLY A 325 12.09 -6.70 -4.28
N PRO A 326 11.78 -7.29 -5.45
CA PRO A 326 10.71 -6.79 -6.32
C PRO A 326 9.34 -6.65 -5.65
N LEU A 327 8.95 -7.55 -4.74
CA LEU A 327 7.60 -7.59 -4.16
C LEU A 327 7.28 -6.36 -3.31
N PRO A 328 8.07 -6.00 -2.28
CA PRO A 328 7.82 -4.77 -1.51
C PRO A 328 7.94 -3.52 -2.39
N SER A 329 8.78 -3.54 -3.42
CA SER A 329 8.87 -2.45 -4.41
C SER A 329 7.53 -2.25 -5.13
N ILE A 330 6.94 -3.34 -5.64
CA ILE A 330 5.62 -3.33 -6.29
C ILE A 330 4.53 -2.86 -5.32
N PHE A 331 4.57 -3.26 -4.04
CA PHE A 331 3.63 -2.76 -3.02
C PHE A 331 3.74 -1.24 -2.85
N GLY A 332 4.97 -0.71 -2.83
CA GLY A 332 5.20 0.74 -2.76
C GLY A 332 4.66 1.48 -3.99
N LEU A 333 4.83 0.91 -5.18
CA LEU A 333 4.27 1.46 -6.42
C LEU A 333 2.75 1.43 -6.46
N HIS A 334 2.11 0.38 -5.93
CA HIS A 334 0.65 0.30 -5.79
C HIS A 334 0.13 1.42 -4.87
N ALA A 335 0.76 1.60 -3.71
CA ALA A 335 0.40 2.66 -2.76
C ALA A 335 0.55 4.05 -3.40
N ALA A 336 1.68 4.32 -4.07
CA ALA A 336 1.94 5.59 -4.73
C ALA A 336 0.90 5.87 -5.83
N THR A 337 0.61 4.88 -6.67
CA THR A 337 -0.37 5.04 -7.77
C THR A 337 -1.77 5.31 -7.22
N PHE A 338 -2.20 4.57 -6.20
CA PHE A 338 -3.51 4.78 -5.58
C PHE A 338 -3.67 6.18 -5.01
N ILE A 339 -2.68 6.64 -4.26
CA ILE A 339 -2.69 7.96 -3.62
C ILE A 339 -2.62 9.07 -4.65
N MET A 340 -1.73 8.95 -5.66
CA MET A 340 -1.60 9.92 -6.74
C MET A 340 -2.93 10.13 -7.47
N MET A 341 -3.64 9.04 -7.78
CA MET A 341 -4.91 9.09 -8.49
C MET A 341 -6.02 9.75 -7.65
N ASP A 342 -6.10 9.45 -6.35
CA ASP A 342 -7.03 10.13 -5.43
C ASP A 342 -6.72 11.63 -5.30
N LEU A 343 -5.45 11.99 -5.08
CA LEU A 343 -5.00 13.38 -4.97
C LEU A 343 -5.29 14.19 -6.23
N ALA A 344 -5.11 13.60 -7.42
CA ALA A 344 -5.41 14.24 -8.69
C ALA A 344 -6.92 14.37 -8.98
N GLY A 345 -7.80 13.91 -8.08
CA GLY A 345 -9.25 13.95 -8.25
C GLY A 345 -9.78 12.88 -9.22
N LYS A 346 -9.01 11.83 -9.47
CA LYS A 346 -9.39 10.66 -10.28
C LYS A 346 -9.27 9.39 -9.43
N PRO A 347 -9.97 9.29 -8.28
CA PRO A 347 -9.80 8.15 -7.38
C PRO A 347 -10.09 6.84 -8.11
N LEU A 348 -9.34 5.79 -7.78
CA LEU A 348 -9.65 4.44 -8.21
C LEU A 348 -11.00 4.06 -7.59
N GLU A 349 -12.06 4.12 -8.40
CA GLU A 349 -13.39 3.72 -7.96
C GLU A 349 -13.36 2.24 -7.59
N GLN A 350 -13.57 1.97 -6.30
CA GLN A 350 -13.83 0.64 -5.73
C GLN A 350 -12.75 -0.40 -6.06
N ALA A 351 -11.64 -0.32 -5.34
CA ALA A 351 -10.65 -1.38 -5.24
C ALA A 351 -11.29 -2.65 -4.64
N LEU A 352 -11.96 -3.43 -5.48
CA LEU A 352 -12.55 -4.69 -5.11
C LEU A 352 -11.50 -5.77 -5.23
N PRO A 353 -11.39 -6.64 -4.22
CA PRO A 353 -10.55 -7.80 -4.37
C PRO A 353 -11.16 -8.72 -5.44
N VAL A 354 -10.39 -9.09 -6.46
CA VAL A 354 -10.71 -10.24 -7.30
C VAL A 354 -10.57 -11.46 -6.40
N LYS A 355 -11.69 -12.01 -5.93
CA LYS A 355 -11.69 -13.13 -4.97
C LYS A 355 -11.55 -14.52 -5.63
N HIS A 356 -11.47 -14.58 -6.96
CA HIS A 356 -11.40 -15.81 -7.78
C HIS A 356 -12.33 -16.92 -7.28
N ARG A 357 -13.61 -16.60 -7.09
CA ARG A 357 -14.62 -17.50 -6.52
C ARG A 357 -15.16 -18.47 -7.58
N TRP A 358 -14.30 -19.31 -8.19
CA TRP A 358 -14.69 -20.19 -9.30
C TRP A 358 -15.91 -21.07 -8.99
N LYS A 359 -15.96 -21.68 -7.81
CA LYS A 359 -17.14 -22.47 -7.37
C LYS A 359 -18.44 -21.67 -7.27
N LEU A 360 -18.35 -20.36 -7.02
CA LEU A 360 -19.50 -19.46 -7.03
C LEU A 360 -19.90 -19.15 -8.47
N TYR A 361 -18.94 -18.80 -9.34
CA TYR A 361 -19.22 -18.46 -10.74
C TYR A 361 -19.82 -19.65 -11.48
N ASP A 362 -19.28 -20.87 -11.32
CA ASP A 362 -19.86 -22.09 -11.89
C ASP A 362 -21.29 -22.35 -11.43
N ARG A 363 -21.62 -21.95 -10.19
CA ARG A 363 -22.97 -22.10 -9.63
C ARG A 363 -23.92 -21.06 -10.22
N LEU A 364 -23.46 -19.82 -10.36
CA LEU A 364 -24.21 -18.73 -10.96
C LEU A 364 -24.49 -19.01 -12.45
N GLU A 365 -23.49 -19.48 -13.20
CA GLU A 365 -23.61 -19.90 -14.60
C GLU A 365 -24.66 -21.01 -14.75
N ARG A 366 -24.55 -22.09 -13.96
CA ARG A 366 -25.52 -23.18 -13.97
C ARG A 366 -26.93 -22.72 -13.60
N GLY A 367 -27.05 -21.82 -12.63
CA GLY A 367 -28.33 -21.23 -12.22
C GLY A 367 -28.96 -20.40 -13.34
N LEU A 368 -28.17 -19.58 -14.02
CA LEU A 368 -28.61 -18.78 -15.16
C LEU A 368 -29.03 -19.68 -16.34
N ALA A 369 -28.21 -20.68 -16.68
CA ALA A 369 -28.52 -21.65 -17.73
C ALA A 369 -29.85 -22.38 -17.45
N ALA A 370 -30.06 -22.84 -16.22
CA ALA A 370 -31.29 -23.53 -15.82
C ALA A 370 -32.54 -22.63 -15.96
N LYS A 371 -32.41 -21.32 -15.67
CA LYS A 371 -33.49 -20.35 -15.83
C LYS A 371 -33.78 -20.07 -17.31
N GLU A 372 -32.74 -19.96 -18.15
CA GLU A 372 -32.91 -19.76 -19.60
C GLU A 372 -33.55 -20.97 -20.28
N THR A 373 -33.23 -22.21 -19.85
CA THR A 373 -33.90 -23.41 -20.35
C THR A 373 -35.42 -23.38 -20.08
N LYS A 374 -35.87 -22.82 -18.96
CA LYS A 374 -37.31 -22.69 -18.65
C LYS A 374 -38.05 -21.73 -19.60
N LEU A 375 -37.35 -20.82 -20.27
CA LEU A 375 -37.93 -19.85 -21.20
C LEU A 375 -38.09 -20.40 -22.63
N THR A 376 -37.50 -21.56 -22.91
CA THR A 376 -37.60 -22.24 -24.20
C THR A 376 -38.75 -23.24 -24.18
N SER A 377 -39.57 -23.24 -25.24
CA SER A 377 -40.69 -24.17 -25.43
C SER A 377 -40.26 -25.55 -25.96
N ASP A 378 -39.01 -25.69 -26.40
CA ASP A 378 -38.43 -26.91 -26.97
C ASP A 378 -37.43 -27.58 -26.01
N PRO A 379 -37.78 -28.70 -25.35
CA PRO A 379 -36.91 -29.37 -24.38
C PRO A 379 -35.64 -30.00 -24.99
N THR A 380 -35.49 -30.04 -26.33
CA THR A 380 -34.29 -30.56 -27.01
C THR A 380 -33.26 -29.47 -27.33
N MET A 381 -33.66 -28.20 -27.31
CA MET A 381 -32.79 -27.04 -27.50
C MET A 381 -32.21 -26.60 -26.15
N SER A 382 -31.20 -27.33 -25.66
CA SER A 382 -30.38 -26.83 -24.55
C SER A 382 -29.59 -25.61 -25.03
N LYS A 383 -30.08 -24.40 -24.75
CA LYS A 383 -29.25 -23.20 -24.87
C LYS A 383 -28.18 -23.30 -23.78
N ARG A 384 -26.96 -23.69 -24.15
CA ARG A 384 -25.80 -23.40 -23.32
C ARG A 384 -25.83 -21.90 -23.01
N CYS A 385 -25.59 -21.55 -21.75
CA CYS A 385 -25.39 -20.16 -21.36
C CYS A 385 -24.32 -19.57 -22.28
N PRO A 386 -24.59 -18.45 -22.98
CA PRO A 386 -23.60 -17.84 -23.88
C PRO A 386 -22.44 -17.19 -23.10
N LEU A 387 -22.58 -17.09 -21.77
CA LEU A 387 -21.58 -16.55 -20.86
C LEU A 387 -20.76 -17.69 -20.25
N ASN A 388 -19.45 -17.53 -20.22
CA ASN A 388 -18.52 -18.43 -19.54
C ASN A 388 -18.28 -18.00 -18.07
N PRO A 389 -17.57 -18.78 -17.23
CA PRO A 389 -17.29 -18.40 -15.85
C PRO A 389 -16.57 -17.05 -15.66
N ASP A 390 -15.77 -16.61 -16.63
CA ASP A 390 -15.10 -15.31 -16.59
C ASP A 390 -16.07 -14.15 -16.84
N ASP A 391 -17.02 -14.32 -17.76
CA ASP A 391 -18.11 -13.36 -17.99
C ASP A 391 -19.00 -13.24 -16.75
N ILE A 392 -19.26 -14.37 -16.08
CA ILE A 392 -20.01 -14.41 -14.82
C ILE A 392 -19.23 -13.73 -13.70
N ALA A 393 -17.91 -13.93 -13.63
CA ALA A 393 -17.04 -13.23 -12.70
C ALA A 393 -17.09 -11.72 -12.95
N TYR A 394 -16.99 -11.28 -14.21
CA TYR A 394 -17.10 -9.87 -14.60
C TYR A 394 -18.44 -9.25 -14.18
N ILE A 395 -19.56 -9.93 -14.46
CA ILE A 395 -20.89 -9.44 -14.07
C ILE A 395 -20.99 -9.33 -12.54
N PHE A 396 -20.60 -10.38 -11.82
CA PHE A 396 -20.82 -10.44 -10.38
C PHE A 396 -19.83 -9.58 -9.58
N GLU A 397 -18.54 -9.65 -9.90
CA GLU A 397 -17.47 -8.94 -9.19
C GLU A 397 -17.32 -7.51 -9.69
N ASP A 398 -17.23 -7.28 -11.00
CA ASP A 398 -16.86 -5.96 -11.53
C ASP A 398 -18.08 -5.05 -11.72
N LEU A 399 -19.15 -5.53 -12.38
CA LEU A 399 -20.35 -4.70 -12.60
C LEU A 399 -21.23 -4.55 -11.35
N ASN A 400 -21.29 -5.60 -10.53
CA ASN A 400 -22.18 -5.68 -9.37
C ASN A 400 -21.47 -5.60 -8.03
N LEU A 401 -20.14 -5.60 -7.99
CA LEU A 401 -19.37 -5.40 -6.77
C LEU A 401 -19.65 -6.45 -5.70
N GLY A 402 -20.00 -7.66 -6.12
CA GLY A 402 -20.45 -8.76 -5.27
C GLY A 402 -21.78 -8.50 -4.52
N ARG A 403 -22.59 -7.54 -4.99
CA ARG A 403 -23.83 -7.06 -4.35
C ARG A 403 -25.05 -7.22 -5.26
N SER A 404 -26.23 -7.06 -4.69
CA SER A 404 -27.48 -7.04 -5.45
C SER A 404 -27.50 -5.93 -6.48
N SER A 405 -28.08 -6.21 -7.65
CA SER A 405 -28.37 -5.23 -8.68
C SER A 405 -29.45 -4.26 -8.25
N LEU A 406 -30.33 -4.71 -7.36
CA LEU A 406 -31.44 -3.94 -6.83
C LEU A 406 -30.97 -3.06 -5.65
N PRO A 407 -31.40 -1.79 -5.57
CA PRO A 407 -31.23 -0.97 -4.37
C PRO A 407 -31.83 -1.67 -3.15
N PRO A 408 -31.20 -1.60 -1.95
CA PRO A 408 -30.05 -0.79 -1.58
C PRO A 408 -28.67 -1.48 -1.80
N HIS A 409 -28.56 -2.44 -2.74
CA HIS A 409 -27.30 -3.14 -3.07
C HIS A 409 -26.68 -3.88 -1.88
N HIS A 410 -27.50 -4.65 -1.17
CA HIS A 410 -27.05 -5.49 -0.08
C HIS A 410 -26.17 -6.66 -0.59
N VAL A 411 -25.30 -7.16 0.30
CA VAL A 411 -24.51 -8.37 0.02
C VAL A 411 -25.43 -9.57 0.10
N GLN A 412 -25.42 -10.39 -0.94
CA GLN A 412 -26.28 -11.57 -1.04
C GLN A 412 -25.63 -12.80 -0.42
N THR A 413 -26.33 -13.49 0.47
CA THR A 413 -25.86 -14.78 1.05
C THR A 413 -25.92 -15.90 0.01
N LYS A 414 -26.96 -15.89 -0.84
CA LYS A 414 -27.17 -16.84 -1.95
C LYS A 414 -27.50 -16.06 -3.22
N PRO A 415 -26.50 -15.46 -3.89
CA PRO A 415 -26.73 -14.72 -5.11
C PRO A 415 -27.17 -15.67 -6.24
N ALA A 416 -28.01 -15.15 -7.13
CA ALA A 416 -28.41 -15.76 -8.39
C ALA A 416 -28.31 -14.72 -9.51
N LEU A 417 -28.09 -15.21 -10.74
CA LEU A 417 -28.14 -14.40 -11.95
C LEU A 417 -29.42 -14.71 -12.73
N VAL A 418 -30.04 -13.67 -13.27
CA VAL A 418 -31.20 -13.76 -14.17
C VAL A 418 -31.07 -12.70 -15.27
N ARG A 419 -31.59 -13.01 -16.45
CA ARG A 419 -31.71 -12.04 -17.54
C ARG A 419 -32.68 -10.92 -17.16
N TRP A 420 -32.38 -9.67 -17.50
CA TRP A 420 -33.20 -8.53 -17.09
C TRP A 420 -34.28 -8.17 -18.13
N TYR A 421 -33.89 -7.96 -19.38
CA TYR A 421 -34.79 -7.61 -20.47
C TYR A 421 -35.19 -8.85 -21.28
N LYS A 422 -36.51 -9.04 -21.44
CA LYS A 422 -37.12 -10.17 -22.16
C LYS A 422 -36.80 -10.18 -23.66
N ASP A 423 -36.71 -9.01 -24.26
CA ASP A 423 -36.49 -8.73 -25.69
C ASP A 423 -35.03 -8.78 -26.12
N GLN A 424 -34.09 -8.82 -25.17
CA GLN A 424 -32.66 -8.88 -25.44
C GLN A 424 -32.08 -10.26 -25.08
N PRO A 425 -31.04 -10.75 -25.79
CA PRO A 425 -30.37 -12.00 -25.43
C PRO A 425 -29.62 -11.88 -24.10
N VAL A 426 -29.25 -13.02 -23.53
CA VAL A 426 -28.34 -13.07 -22.37
C VAL A 426 -26.98 -12.49 -22.77
N SER A 427 -26.49 -11.52 -22.01
CA SER A 427 -25.20 -10.85 -22.21
C SER A 427 -24.73 -10.22 -20.88
N SER A 428 -23.48 -9.76 -20.82
CA SER A 428 -22.94 -9.08 -19.64
C SER A 428 -23.68 -7.79 -19.26
N TRP A 429 -24.31 -7.12 -20.22
CA TRP A 429 -25.15 -5.92 -20.01
C TRP A 429 -26.65 -6.22 -19.87
N ASN A 430 -27.08 -7.49 -19.88
CA ASN A 430 -28.48 -7.88 -19.76
C ASN A 430 -28.70 -8.96 -18.68
N CYS A 431 -27.89 -8.92 -17.62
CA CYS A 431 -28.02 -9.82 -16.48
C CYS A 431 -28.05 -9.03 -15.17
N ALA A 432 -28.89 -9.46 -14.25
CA ALA A 432 -28.99 -8.92 -12.91
C ALA A 432 -28.61 -9.96 -11.87
N VAL A 433 -27.74 -9.58 -10.94
CA VAL A 433 -27.44 -10.26 -9.68
C VAL A 433 -28.52 -9.93 -8.65
N MET A 434 -29.15 -10.92 -8.03
CA MET A 434 -30.13 -10.72 -6.96
C MET A 434 -30.22 -11.97 -6.07
N SER A 435 -31.12 -12.03 -5.08
CA SER A 435 -31.32 -13.27 -4.32
C SER A 435 -31.92 -14.37 -5.21
N TYR A 436 -31.84 -15.62 -4.76
CA TYR A 436 -32.43 -16.73 -5.50
C TYR A 436 -33.96 -16.56 -5.67
N GLU A 437 -34.65 -16.13 -4.60
CA GLU A 437 -36.09 -15.89 -4.59
C GLU A 437 -36.49 -14.69 -5.47
N GLU A 438 -35.71 -13.60 -5.43
CA GLU A 438 -35.92 -12.43 -6.28
C GLU A 438 -35.74 -12.80 -7.76
N ALA A 439 -34.75 -13.63 -8.08
CA ALA A 439 -34.47 -14.07 -9.44
C ALA A 439 -35.59 -14.96 -10.00
N ASP A 440 -36.17 -15.84 -9.19
CA ASP A 440 -37.33 -16.65 -9.59
C ASP A 440 -38.58 -15.77 -9.78
N LYS A 441 -38.80 -14.79 -8.89
CA LYS A 441 -39.90 -13.81 -9.03
C LYS A 441 -39.79 -13.01 -10.34
N HIS A 442 -38.59 -12.54 -10.68
CA HIS A 442 -38.36 -11.79 -11.91
C HIS A 442 -38.55 -12.67 -13.16
N LEU A 443 -38.07 -13.91 -13.10
CA LEU A 443 -38.29 -14.89 -14.17
C LEU A 443 -39.79 -15.10 -14.45
N GLU A 444 -40.60 -15.30 -13.41
CA GLU A 444 -42.04 -15.55 -13.54
C GLU A 444 -42.82 -14.32 -14.02
N GLN A 445 -42.57 -13.16 -13.42
CA GLN A 445 -43.41 -11.97 -13.65
C GLN A 445 -42.96 -11.14 -14.86
N VAL A 446 -41.67 -11.11 -15.16
CA VAL A 446 -41.11 -10.30 -16.26
C VAL A 446 -40.78 -11.14 -17.48
N LEU A 447 -39.98 -12.20 -17.34
CA LEU A 447 -39.51 -12.97 -18.50
C LEU A 447 -40.61 -13.90 -19.06
N MET A 448 -41.36 -14.58 -18.20
CA MET A 448 -42.52 -15.39 -18.61
C MET A 448 -43.82 -14.58 -18.64
N GLY A 449 -43.96 -13.61 -17.75
CA GLY A 449 -45.14 -12.76 -17.63
C GLY A 449 -45.19 -11.58 -18.62
N SER A 450 -46.01 -10.60 -18.24
CA SER A 450 -46.26 -9.37 -19.01
C SER A 450 -45.71 -8.11 -18.36
N SER A 451 -45.22 -8.19 -17.11
CA SER A 451 -44.70 -7.03 -16.39
C SER A 451 -43.30 -6.64 -16.87
N THR A 452 -42.93 -5.38 -16.68
CA THR A 452 -41.54 -4.91 -16.93
C THR A 452 -40.70 -4.93 -15.66
N GLY A 453 -39.36 -4.86 -15.82
CA GLY A 453 -38.44 -4.71 -14.68
C GLY A 453 -38.73 -3.45 -13.85
N GLU A 454 -39.09 -2.34 -14.51
CA GLU A 454 -39.49 -1.10 -13.87
C GLU A 454 -40.78 -1.24 -13.06
N GLU A 455 -41.80 -1.92 -13.59
CA GLU A 455 -43.07 -2.15 -12.88
C GLU A 455 -42.89 -3.03 -11.63
N LEU A 456 -42.02 -4.04 -11.72
CA LEU A 456 -41.80 -4.98 -10.63
C LEU A 456 -40.88 -4.43 -9.52
N TRP A 457 -39.79 -3.76 -9.91
CA TRP A 457 -38.70 -3.38 -9.01
C TRP A 457 -38.57 -1.86 -8.82
N GLY A 458 -39.33 -1.07 -9.57
CA GLY A 458 -39.33 0.39 -9.51
C GLY A 458 -38.29 1.06 -10.41
N LYS A 459 -38.46 2.37 -10.61
CA LYS A 459 -37.62 3.22 -11.46
C LYS A 459 -36.15 3.27 -11.06
N GLU A 460 -35.87 3.19 -9.76
CA GLU A 460 -34.50 3.25 -9.25
C GLU A 460 -33.70 2.00 -9.66
N ALA A 461 -34.33 0.83 -9.59
CA ALA A 461 -33.72 -0.43 -10.03
C ALA A 461 -33.46 -0.43 -11.54
N GLU A 462 -34.43 0.03 -12.33
CA GLU A 462 -34.29 0.15 -13.78
C GLU A 462 -33.14 1.11 -14.16
N ARG A 463 -33.05 2.26 -13.52
CA ARG A 463 -31.94 3.22 -13.73
C ARG A 463 -30.58 2.61 -13.36
N ALA A 464 -30.51 1.86 -12.27
CA ALA A 464 -29.28 1.16 -11.87
C ALA A 464 -28.85 0.11 -12.92
N MET A 465 -29.82 -0.62 -13.48
CA MET A 465 -29.56 -1.61 -14.53
C MET A 465 -29.09 -0.97 -15.84
N GLN A 466 -29.74 0.12 -16.28
CA GLN A 466 -29.33 0.85 -17.49
C GLN A 466 -27.92 1.42 -17.36
N LYS A 467 -27.56 1.98 -16.20
CA LYS A 467 -26.20 2.50 -15.94
C LYS A 467 -25.15 1.40 -16.07
N ARG A 468 -25.38 0.24 -15.45
CA ARG A 468 -24.46 -0.92 -15.55
C ARG A 468 -24.36 -1.45 -16.98
N ALA A 469 -25.49 -1.52 -17.68
CA ALA A 469 -25.52 -1.97 -19.07
C ALA A 469 -24.68 -1.06 -19.98
N GLN A 470 -24.75 0.27 -19.79
CA GLN A 470 -23.92 1.23 -20.52
C GLN A 470 -22.44 1.06 -20.22
N GLU A 471 -22.09 0.86 -18.94
CA GLU A 471 -20.70 0.61 -18.52
C GLU A 471 -20.14 -0.66 -19.15
N ALA A 472 -20.89 -1.76 -19.10
CA ALA A 472 -20.51 -3.04 -19.70
C ALA A 472 -20.31 -2.94 -21.21
N LYS A 473 -21.18 -2.20 -21.92
CA LYS A 473 -21.01 -1.95 -23.37
C LYS A 473 -19.77 -1.12 -23.66
N ARG A 474 -19.51 -0.06 -22.90
CA ARG A 474 -18.30 0.77 -23.04
C ARG A 474 -17.02 -0.04 -22.86
N VAL A 475 -16.97 -0.91 -21.86
CA VAL A 475 -15.81 -1.79 -21.62
C VAL A 475 -15.66 -2.80 -22.75
N PHE A 476 -16.76 -3.34 -23.27
CA PHE A 476 -16.75 -4.26 -24.39
C PHE A 476 -16.21 -3.61 -25.68
N GLU A 477 -16.66 -2.40 -26.01
CA GLU A 477 -16.14 -1.62 -27.14
C GLU A 477 -14.64 -1.35 -27.01
N TRP A 478 -14.18 -0.97 -25.81
CA TRP A 478 -12.75 -0.77 -25.54
C TRP A 478 -11.91 -2.05 -25.69
N ARG A 479 -12.46 -3.23 -25.36
CA ARG A 479 -11.75 -4.51 -25.55
C ARG A 479 -11.61 -4.89 -27.03
N LEU A 480 -12.40 -4.30 -27.92
CA LEU A 480 -12.40 -4.58 -29.36
C LEU A 480 -11.62 -3.55 -30.18
N SER A 481 -11.38 -2.35 -29.63
CA SER A 481 -10.50 -1.32 -30.20
C SER A 481 -9.04 -1.60 -29.89
#